data_AF-A0A2N5HYY5-F1
#
_entry.id   AF-A0A2N5HYY5-F1
#
_cell.length_a   1.000
_cell.length_b   1.000
_cell.length_c   1.000
_cell.angle_alpha   90.00
_cell.angle_beta   90.00
_cell.angle_gamma   90.00
#
_symmetry.space_group_name_H-M   'P 1'
#
loop_
_entity.id
_entity.type
_entity.pdbx_description
1 polymer ?
#
loop_
_entity_poly.entity_id
_entity_poly.type
_entity_poly.pdbx_seq_one_letter_code
_entity_poly.pdbx_strand_id
1 'polypeptide(L)' 'MKNAKKIVLETDGKDTYDKYGRLLAWVWLDGRLHQEDITKAGLVDYFYDYGTYKYETKVRNALATAKKSKVGIWKK' A
#
# COMPACT_ATOMS: atom_id res chain seq x y z
N MET A 1 13.54 -11.07 -7.31
CA MET A 1 13.61 -9.88 -6.44
C MET A 1 14.83 -10.02 -5.55
N LYS A 2 15.63 -8.97 -5.37
CA LYS A 2 16.61 -8.93 -4.27
C LYS A 2 15.86 -8.56 -2.99
N ASN A 3 16.21 -9.18 -1.87
CA ASN A 3 15.67 -8.81 -0.55
C ASN A 3 15.98 -7.33 -0.26
N ALA A 4 15.04 -6.61 0.36
CA ALA A 4 15.26 -5.23 0.77
C ALA A 4 16.41 -5.15 1.79
N LYS A 5 17.27 -4.14 1.68
CA LYS A 5 18.36 -3.94 2.66
C LYS A 5 17.85 -3.26 3.93
N LYS A 6 16.81 -2.43 3.79
CA LYS A 6 16.15 -1.73 4.89
C LYS A 6 14.65 -1.86 4.79
N ILE A 7 14.03 -2.23 5.91
CA ILE A 7 12.59 -2.24 6.11
C ILE A 7 12.28 -1.22 7.20
N VAL A 8 11.32 -0.33 6.95
CA VAL A 8 10.79 0.60 7.94
C VAL A 8 9.28 0.42 8.04
N LEU A 9 8.78 0.29 9.27
CA LEU A 9 7.36 0.30 9.58
C LEU A 9 7.02 1.67 10.15
N GLU A 10 6.12 2.39 9.49
CA GLU A 10 5.65 3.70 9.94
C GLU A 10 4.16 3.60 10.28
N THR A 11 3.84 3.81 11.56
CA THR A 11 2.45 3.83 12.03
C THR A 11 1.81 5.18 11.75
N ASP A 12 0.50 5.18 11.52
CA ASP A 12 -0.28 6.37 11.20
C ASP A 12 -1.74 6.16 11.63
N GLY A 13 -2.48 7.26 11.79
CA GLY A 13 -3.86 7.24 12.26
C GLY A 13 -3.99 7.06 13.77
N LYS A 14 -5.25 6.85 14.21
CA LYS A 14 -5.62 6.78 15.63
C LYS A 14 -5.19 5.47 16.28
N ASP A 15 -5.41 4.36 15.60
CA ASP A 15 -5.19 3.02 16.11
C ASP A 15 -3.92 2.42 15.50
N THR A 16 -2.99 1.97 16.34
CA THR A 16 -1.76 1.29 15.87
C THR A 16 -2.01 -0.18 15.55
N TYR A 17 -2.98 -0.81 16.22
CA TYR A 17 -3.36 -2.20 16.00
C TYR A 17 -4.87 -2.26 15.77
N ASP A 18 -5.31 -3.19 14.93
CA ASP A 18 -6.74 -3.47 14.81
C ASP A 18 -7.25 -4.43 15.90
N LYS A 19 -8.57 -4.69 15.87
CA LYS A 19 -9.24 -5.60 16.82
C LYS A 19 -8.74 -7.05 16.83
N TYR A 20 -7.92 -7.43 15.85
CA TYR A 20 -7.31 -8.76 15.76
C TYR A 20 -5.83 -8.75 16.18
N GLY A 21 -5.32 -7.62 16.68
CA GLY A 21 -3.92 -7.47 17.08
C GLY A 21 -2.94 -7.32 15.91
N ARG A 22 -3.42 -6.99 14.71
CA ARG A 22 -2.56 -6.75 13.54
C ARG A 22 -2.04 -5.33 13.58
N LEU A 23 -0.71 -5.17 13.46
CA LEU A 23 -0.08 -3.85 13.34
C LEU A 23 -0.54 -3.18 12.03
N LEU A 24 -1.03 -1.95 12.14
CA LEU A 24 -1.39 -1.09 11.02
C LEU A 24 -0.20 -0.16 10.72
N ALA A 25 0.50 -0.41 9.61
CA ALA A 25 1.70 0.35 9.26
C ALA A 25 1.87 0.52 7.75
N TRP A 26 2.42 1.67 7.38
CA TRP A 26 3.05 1.91 6.09
C TRP A 26 4.39 1.19 6.05
N VAL A 27 4.59 0.35 5.04
CA VAL A 27 5.79 -0.48 4.92
C VAL A 27 6.68 0.13 3.86
N TRP A 28 7.89 0.49 4.26
CA TRP A 28 8.88 1.08 3.36
C TRP A 28 10.02 0.10 3.11
N LEU A 29 10.30 -0.18 1.85
CA LEU A 29 11.41 -1.03 1.41
C LEU A 29 12.42 -0.15 0.68
N ASP A 30 13.62 -0.01 1.27
CA ASP A 30 14.69 0.83 0.71
C ASP A 30 14.21 2.24 0.32
N GLY A 31 13.33 2.83 1.15
CA GLY A 31 12.77 4.17 0.95
C GLY A 31 11.57 4.26 -0.01
N ARG A 32 11.09 3.14 -0.55
CA ARG A 32 9.88 3.07 -1.39
C ARG A 32 8.69 2.55 -0.61
N LEU A 33 7.52 3.16 -0.82
CA LEU A 33 6.29 2.72 -0.18
C LEU A 33 5.82 1.42 -0.82
N HIS A 34 5.89 0.31 -0.09
CA HIS A 34 5.56 -1.01 -0.60
C HIS A 34 4.11 -1.10 -1.07
N GLN A 35 3.17 -0.51 -0.29
CA GLN A 35 1.76 -0.46 -0.66
C GLN A 35 1.53 0.23 -2.01
N GLU A 36 2.25 1.31 -2.31
CA GLU A 36 2.17 1.97 -3.62
C GLU A 36 2.67 1.04 -4.74
N ASP A 37 3.82 0.41 -4.54
CA ASP A 37 4.46 -0.47 -5.51
C ASP A 37 3.59 -1.68 -5.89
N ILE A 38 3.04 -2.41 -4.90
CA ILE A 38 2.17 -3.58 -5.18
C ILE A 38 0.84 -3.16 -5.79
N THR A 39 0.32 -1.98 -5.41
CA THR A 39 -0.93 -1.46 -5.97
C THR A 39 -0.73 -1.09 -7.43
N LYS A 40 0.37 -0.41 -7.77
CA LYS A 40 0.72 -0.04 -9.14
C LYS A 40 0.97 -1.27 -10.03
N ALA A 41 1.45 -2.37 -9.46
CA ALA A 41 1.58 -3.66 -10.14
C ALA A 41 0.23 -4.37 -10.39
N GLY A 42 -0.88 -3.84 -9.88
CA GLY A 42 -2.22 -4.41 -10.02
C GLY A 42 -2.49 -5.60 -9.10
N LEU A 43 -1.82 -5.67 -7.95
CA LEU A 43 -2.01 -6.74 -6.96
C LEU A 43 -2.98 -6.36 -5.83
N VAL A 44 -3.56 -5.16 -5.89
CA VAL A 44 -4.50 -4.63 -4.90
C VAL A 44 -5.78 -4.21 -5.60
N ASP A 45 -6.91 -4.63 -5.04
CA ASP A 45 -8.26 -4.37 -5.58
C ASP A 45 -8.85 -3.05 -5.06
N TYR A 46 -8.73 -2.81 -3.74
CA TYR A 46 -9.27 -1.63 -3.08
C TYR A 46 -8.38 -1.14 -1.92
N PHE A 47 -8.47 0.16 -1.61
CA PHE A 47 -7.86 0.78 -0.43
C PHE A 47 -8.95 1.07 0.60
N TYR A 48 -8.91 0.41 1.75
CA TYR A 48 -9.89 0.62 2.81
C TYR A 48 -9.65 1.95 3.51
N ASP A 49 -10.67 2.81 3.47
CA ASP A 49 -10.66 4.13 4.09
C ASP A 49 -11.41 4.08 5.41
N TYR A 50 -10.65 4.13 6.52
CA TYR A 50 -11.16 4.24 7.88
C TYR A 50 -10.81 5.61 8.50
N GLY A 51 -10.38 6.58 7.68
CA GLY A 51 -9.89 7.87 8.13
C GLY A 51 -8.86 8.48 7.18
N THR A 52 -8.34 9.65 7.53
CA THR A 52 -7.31 10.33 6.74
C THR A 52 -5.93 9.77 7.07
N TYR A 53 -5.21 9.30 6.05
CA TYR A 53 -3.86 8.76 6.21
C TYR A 53 -2.84 9.45 5.30
N LYS A 54 -1.58 9.53 5.76
CA LYS A 54 -0.47 10.27 5.13
C LYS A 54 -0.25 9.98 3.65
N TYR A 55 -0.42 8.73 3.22
CA TYR A 55 -0.05 8.27 1.87
C TYR A 55 -1.21 7.75 1.04
N GLU A 56 -2.44 7.99 1.48
CA GLU A 56 -3.65 7.53 0.81
C GLU A 56 -3.69 7.96 -0.68
N THR A 57 -3.42 9.24 -0.96
CA THR A 57 -3.42 9.76 -2.34
C THR A 57 -2.45 9.02 -3.25
N LYS A 58 -1.27 8.62 -2.74
CA LYS A 58 -0.29 7.85 -3.53
C LYS A 58 -0.86 6.49 -3.92
N VAL A 59 -1.47 5.79 -2.97
CA VAL A 59 -2.05 4.46 -3.20
C VAL A 59 -3.25 4.55 -4.15
N ARG A 60 -4.13 5.54 -4.00
CA ARG A 60 -5.27 5.75 -4.92
C ARG A 60 -4.81 6.05 -6.34
N ASN A 61 -3.78 6.87 -6.52
CA ASN A 61 -3.20 7.15 -7.83
C ASN A 61 -2.54 5.90 -8.46
N ALA A 62 -1.85 5.08 -7.65
CA ALA A 62 -1.32 3.80 -8.09
C ALA A 62 -2.42 2.83 -8.55
N LEU A 63 -3.56 2.80 -7.85
CA LEU A 63 -4.71 1.96 -8.20
C LEU A 63 -5.33 2.41 -9.53
N ALA A 64 -5.53 3.72 -9.71
CA ALA A 64 -5.99 4.28 -10.98
C ALA A 64 -5.05 3.94 -12.14
N THR A 65 -3.74 4.02 -11.89
CA THR A 65 -2.70 3.64 -12.87
C THR A 65 -2.81 2.17 -13.24
N ALA A 66 -2.91 1.26 -12.26
CA ALA A 66 -3.00 -0.17 -12.50
C ALA A 66 -4.24 -0.56 -13.33
N LYS A 67 -5.39 0.04 -13.00
CA LYS A 67 -6.65 -0.14 -13.74
C LYS A 67 -6.53 0.32 -15.19
N LYS A 68 -6.00 1.54 -15.40
CA LYS A 68 -5.79 2.10 -16.75
C LYS A 68 -4.83 1.25 -17.59
N SER A 69 -3.77 0.74 -16.97
CA SER A 69 -2.77 -0.10 -17.62
C SER A 69 -3.17 -1.57 -17.77
N LYS A 70 -4.31 -2.00 -17.22
CA LYS A 70 -4.80 -3.40 -17.24
C LYS A 70 -3.73 -4.39 -16.79
N VAL A 71 -3.08 -4.13 -15.67
CA VAL A 71 -2.04 -5.01 -15.08
C VAL A 71 -2.57 -5.80 -13.89
N GLY A 72 -1.88 -6.89 -13.54
CA GLY A 72 -2.27 -7.76 -12.42
C GLY A 72 -3.69 -8.30 -12.57
N ILE A 73 -4.51 -8.13 -11.53
CA ILE A 73 -5.91 -8.57 -11.50
C ILE A 73 -6.81 -7.84 -12.53
N TRP A 74 -6.34 -6.75 -13.12
CA TRP A 74 -7.07 -5.97 -14.13
C TRP A 74 -6.85 -6.44 -15.56
N LYS A 75 -6.05 -7.50 -15.77
CA LYS A 75 -5.94 -8.18 -17.07
C LYS A 75 -7.26 -8.92 -17.36
N LYS A 76 -7.79 -8.73 -18.56
CA LYS A 76 -8.91 -9.55 -19.06
C LYS A 76 -8.40 -10.88 -19.57
#